data_AF-A0A5R8R1S4-F1
#
_entry.id   AF-A0A5R8R1S4-F1
#
_cell.length_a   1.000
_cell.length_b   1.000
_cell.length_c   1.000
_cell.angle_alpha   90.00
_cell.angle_beta   90.00
_cell.angle_gamma   90.00
#
_symmetry.space_group_name_H-M   'P 1'
#
loop_
_entity.id
_entity.type
_entity.pdbx_description
1 polymer ?
#
loop_
_entity_poly.entity_id
_entity_poly.type
_entity_poly.pdbx_seq_one_letter_code
_entity_poly.pdbx_strand_id
1 'polypeptide(L)'
;MQSLSTIVHARLHNRRFAVANNAQGLSGVGTVFHYLVEDGVISSTYQGGRIRLGAQVGQVTGHNTFELLFHCVTVDEQLLAGWSRGTVGVDASGRTTLSFVWGWLSGATGGGESNYTELTA
;
A
#
# COMPACT_ATOMS: atom_id res chain seq x y z
N MET A 1 -15.14 -7.02 -22.89
CA MET A 1 -14.78 -7.18 -21.47
C MET A 1 -13.84 -6.05 -21.10
N GLN A 2 -14.32 -4.98 -20.46
CA GLN A 2 -13.39 -4.02 -19.85
C GLN A 2 -12.72 -4.73 -18.68
N SER A 3 -11.39 -4.81 -18.72
CA SER A 3 -10.60 -5.50 -17.70
C SER A 3 -10.89 -4.89 -16.33
N LEU A 4 -11.19 -5.75 -15.34
CA LEU A 4 -11.33 -5.40 -13.93
C LEU A 4 -10.15 -4.57 -13.40
N SER A 5 -8.99 -4.63 -14.05
CA SER A 5 -7.77 -3.93 -13.66
C SER A 5 -7.65 -2.47 -14.10
N THR A 6 -8.56 -1.95 -14.94
CA THR A 6 -8.34 -0.67 -15.63
C THR A 6 -8.16 0.52 -14.67
N ILE A 7 -9.00 0.62 -13.61
CA ILE A 7 -8.89 1.71 -12.64
C ILE A 7 -7.68 1.53 -11.73
N VAL A 8 -7.49 0.32 -11.18
CA VAL A 8 -6.36 0.06 -10.28
C VAL A 8 -5.04 0.33 -11.00
N HIS A 9 -4.89 -0.14 -12.24
CA HIS A 9 -3.73 0.17 -13.06
C HIS A 9 -3.57 1.69 -13.26
N ALA A 10 -4.60 2.38 -13.76
CA ALA A 10 -4.53 3.81 -14.05
C ALA A 10 -4.20 4.68 -12.82
N ARG A 11 -4.57 4.22 -11.61
CA ARG A 11 -4.46 4.96 -10.36
C ARG A 11 -3.32 4.51 -9.45
N LEU A 12 -2.70 3.34 -9.68
CA LEU A 12 -1.54 2.87 -8.90
C LEU A 12 -0.26 2.77 -9.75
N HIS A 13 -0.35 2.39 -11.02
CA HIS A 13 0.84 2.08 -11.82
C HIS A 13 1.76 3.29 -11.91
N ASN A 14 3.02 3.07 -11.50
CA ASN A 14 4.08 4.07 -11.44
C ASN A 14 3.74 5.31 -10.60
N ARG A 15 2.90 5.16 -9.58
CA ARG A 15 2.50 6.25 -8.68
C ARG A 15 3.03 6.07 -7.27
N ARG A 16 3.24 7.19 -6.59
CA ARG A 16 3.81 7.25 -5.25
C ARG A 16 2.79 7.75 -4.25
N PHE A 17 2.83 7.21 -3.04
CA PHE A 17 1.86 7.51 -1.98
C PHE A 17 2.58 7.75 -0.67
N ALA A 18 2.07 8.71 0.11
CA ALA A 18 2.48 8.93 1.49
C ALA A 18 1.35 8.54 2.45
N VAL A 19 1.72 8.21 3.68
CA VAL A 19 0.75 7.86 4.73
C VAL A 19 0.04 9.11 5.22
N ALA A 20 -1.29 9.14 5.05
CA ALA A 20 -2.15 10.18 5.62
C ALA A 20 -2.61 9.81 7.04
N ASN A 21 -2.91 8.52 7.29
CA ASN A 21 -3.25 8.00 8.61
C ASN A 21 -2.85 6.53 8.74
N ASN A 22 -2.25 6.16 9.87
CA ASN A 22 -1.96 4.77 10.25
C ASN A 22 -1.71 4.66 11.76
N ALA A 23 -2.75 4.88 12.57
CA ALA A 23 -2.60 5.00 14.02
C ALA A 23 -2.05 3.73 14.69
N GLN A 24 -2.35 2.54 14.15
CA GLN A 24 -1.96 1.25 14.74
C GLN A 24 -0.75 0.59 14.07
N GLY A 25 -0.22 1.16 12.98
CA GLY A 25 0.76 0.49 12.14
C GLY A 25 2.18 1.04 12.23
N LEU A 26 3.07 0.41 11.47
CA LEU A 26 4.49 0.76 11.46
C LEU A 26 4.78 2.02 10.61
N SER A 27 4.18 2.09 9.42
CA SER A 27 4.37 3.20 8.47
C SER A 27 3.74 4.50 8.98
N GLY A 28 4.37 5.63 8.66
CA GLY A 28 3.91 6.96 9.09
C GLY A 28 4.23 8.05 8.08
N VAL A 29 4.16 9.33 8.50
CA VAL A 29 4.28 10.52 7.64
C VAL A 29 5.54 10.54 6.75
N GLY A 30 6.63 9.90 7.17
CA GLY A 30 7.87 9.79 6.40
C GLY A 30 7.97 8.56 5.49
N THR A 31 6.99 7.66 5.48
CA THR A 31 7.01 6.44 4.68
C THR A 31 6.39 6.70 3.31
N VAL A 32 7.13 6.41 2.25
CA VAL A 32 6.66 6.55 0.86
C VAL A 32 6.62 5.19 0.19
N PHE A 33 5.51 4.94 -0.50
CA PHE A 33 5.25 3.74 -1.28
C PHE A 33 5.34 4.06 -2.77
N HIS A 34 5.86 3.16 -3.59
CA HIS A 34 5.86 3.26 -5.05
C HIS A 34 5.32 1.96 -5.64
N TYR A 35 4.21 2.05 -6.36
CA TYR A 35 3.50 0.90 -6.92
C TYR A 35 3.76 0.73 -8.41
N LEU A 36 3.84 -0.53 -8.83
CA LEU A 36 3.83 -0.97 -10.21
C LEU A 36 2.70 -1.98 -10.37
N VAL A 37 1.98 -1.89 -11.49
CA VAL A 37 0.87 -2.80 -11.82
C VAL A 37 1.07 -3.32 -13.24
N GLU A 38 1.21 -4.62 -13.41
CA GLU A 38 1.39 -5.27 -14.71
C GLU A 38 0.43 -6.46 -14.78
N ASP A 39 -0.45 -6.49 -15.78
CA ASP A 39 -1.43 -7.57 -15.99
C ASP A 39 -2.25 -7.96 -14.74
N GLY A 40 -2.56 -6.98 -13.89
CA GLY A 40 -3.32 -7.18 -12.65
C GLY A 40 -2.49 -7.68 -11.47
N VAL A 41 -1.20 -7.94 -11.65
CA VAL A 41 -0.22 -8.19 -10.60
C VAL A 41 0.32 -6.86 -10.09
N ILE A 42 0.45 -6.73 -8.77
CA ILE A 42 0.96 -5.53 -8.11
C ILE A 42 2.29 -5.86 -7.46
N SER A 43 3.28 -5.00 -7.69
CA SER A 43 4.50 -4.97 -6.88
C SER A 43 4.70 -3.55 -6.34
N SER A 44 5.37 -3.44 -5.19
CA SER A 44 5.77 -2.13 -4.67
C SER A 44 6.97 -2.21 -3.76
N THR A 45 7.68 -1.10 -3.66
CA THR A 45 8.68 -0.86 -2.63
C THR A 45 8.25 0.30 -1.75
N TYR A 46 8.71 0.29 -0.50
CA TYR A 46 8.43 1.37 0.44
C TYR A 46 9.54 1.52 1.47
N GLN A 47 9.76 2.75 1.90
CA GLN A 47 10.80 3.08 2.88
C GLN A 47 10.51 4.42 3.55
N GLY A 48 11.21 4.69 4.65
CA GLY A 48 11.15 5.94 5.40
C GLY A 48 10.37 5.82 6.70
N GLY A 49 10.63 6.77 7.62
CA GLY A 49 10.20 6.64 9.02
C GLY A 49 10.94 5.48 9.71
N ARG A 50 10.18 4.53 10.28
CA ARG A 50 10.72 3.34 10.96
C ARG A 50 11.06 2.18 10.03
N ILE A 51 10.85 2.34 8.73
CA ILE A 51 11.07 1.29 7.72
C ILE A 51 12.36 1.58 6.96
N ARG A 52 13.34 0.69 7.10
CA ARG A 52 14.59 0.76 6.35
C ARG A 52 14.39 0.31 4.90
N LEU A 53 13.72 -0.83 4.73
CA LEU A 53 13.41 -1.41 3.42
C LEU A 53 12.14 -2.23 3.52
N GLY A 54 11.18 -1.99 2.63
CA GLY A 54 9.96 -2.75 2.53
C GLY A 54 9.61 -3.08 1.08
N ALA A 55 9.01 -4.25 0.87
CA ALA A 55 8.48 -4.67 -0.41
C ALA A 55 7.11 -5.34 -0.24
N GLN A 56 6.32 -5.31 -1.32
CA GLN A 56 4.98 -5.89 -1.35
C GLN A 56 4.72 -6.53 -2.71
N VAL A 57 3.93 -7.59 -2.69
CA VAL A 57 3.41 -8.27 -3.87
C VAL A 57 1.92 -8.53 -3.68
N GLY A 58 1.17 -8.56 -4.77
CA GLY A 58 -0.26 -8.80 -4.67
C GLY A 58 -0.96 -8.77 -6.02
N GLN A 59 -2.29 -8.64 -5.98
CA GLN A 59 -3.13 -8.75 -7.16
C GLN A 59 -4.41 -7.91 -7.05
N VAL A 60 -4.92 -7.49 -8.20
CA VAL A 60 -6.23 -6.85 -8.33
C VAL A 60 -7.32 -7.89 -8.07
N THR A 61 -8.28 -7.55 -7.19
CA THR A 61 -9.37 -8.45 -6.78
C THR A 61 -10.74 -7.99 -7.25
N GLY A 62 -10.84 -6.77 -7.78
CA GLY A 62 -12.10 -6.19 -8.25
C GLY A 62 -11.87 -4.85 -8.96
N HIS A 63 -12.97 -4.15 -9.29
CA HIS A 63 -12.94 -2.93 -10.08
C HIS A 63 -12.00 -1.83 -9.51
N ASN A 64 -11.97 -1.68 -8.19
CA ASN A 64 -11.10 -0.73 -7.48
C ASN A 64 -10.47 -1.34 -6.23
N THR A 65 -10.42 -2.67 -6.14
CA THR A 65 -9.92 -3.39 -4.95
C THR A 65 -8.74 -4.28 -5.32
N PHE A 66 -7.85 -4.47 -4.35
CA PHE A 66 -6.68 -5.31 -4.48
C PHE A 66 -6.26 -5.85 -3.11
N GLU A 67 -5.39 -6.84 -3.10
CA GLU A 67 -4.80 -7.40 -1.88
C GLU A 67 -3.29 -7.50 -2.03
N LEU A 68 -2.58 -7.38 -0.90
CA LEU A 68 -1.13 -7.39 -0.86
C LEU A 68 -0.62 -8.25 0.30
N LEU A 69 0.49 -8.93 0.06
CA LEU A 69 1.41 -9.39 1.09
C LEU A 69 2.57 -8.41 1.16
N PHE A 70 2.92 -7.99 2.37
CA PHE A 70 4.01 -7.06 2.60
C PHE A 70 5.00 -7.61 3.62
N HIS A 71 6.25 -7.20 3.48
CA HIS A 71 7.29 -7.42 4.49
C HIS A 71 8.26 -6.24 4.54
N CYS A 72 8.97 -6.09 5.66
CA CYS A 72 10.00 -5.07 5.80
C CYS A 72 11.07 -5.44 6.83
N VAL A 73 12.21 -4.76 6.67
CA VAL A 73 13.22 -4.59 7.70
C VAL A 73 13.04 -3.20 8.32
N THR A 74 12.91 -3.14 9.64
CA THR A 74 12.81 -1.87 10.38
C THR A 74 14.19 -1.23 10.59
N VAL A 75 14.21 0.02 11.05
CA VAL A 75 15.45 0.69 11.48
C VAL A 75 16.08 0.04 12.71
N ASP A 76 15.29 -0.68 13.50
CA ASP A 76 15.71 -1.46 14.66
C ASP A 76 16.05 -2.93 14.29
N GLU A 77 16.32 -3.19 13.01
CA GLU A 77 16.72 -4.50 12.45
C GLU A 77 15.69 -5.63 12.65
N GLN A 78 14.42 -5.29 12.88
CA GLN A 78 13.34 -6.27 13.00
C GLN A 78 12.80 -6.65 11.62
N LEU A 79 12.50 -7.94 11.43
CA LEU A 79 11.82 -8.46 10.24
C LEU A 79 10.33 -8.64 10.53
N LEU A 80 9.48 -7.90 9.82
CA LEU A 80 8.03 -7.96 9.97
C LEU A 80 7.35 -8.32 8.64
N ALA A 81 6.21 -9.03 8.70
CA ALA A 81 5.41 -9.36 7.53
C ALA A 81 3.92 -9.37 7.84
N GLY A 82 3.08 -9.06 6.85
CA GLY A 82 1.63 -8.98 7.00
C GLY A 82 0.86 -9.05 5.68
N TRP A 83 -0.45 -8.93 5.78
CA TRP A 83 -1.40 -8.88 4.66
C TRP A 83 -2.20 -7.57 4.71
N SER A 84 -2.65 -7.09 3.57
CA SER A 84 -3.59 -5.97 3.49
C SER A 84 -4.58 -6.13 2.34
N ARG A 85 -5.75 -5.53 2.49
CA ARG A 85 -6.75 -5.36 1.44
C ARG A 85 -6.97 -3.89 1.21
N GLY A 86 -6.70 -3.44 0.00
CA GLY A 86 -6.74 -2.05 -0.41
C GLY A 86 -7.94 -1.72 -1.29
N THR A 87 -8.46 -0.51 -1.13
CA THR A 87 -9.44 0.10 -2.02
C THR A 87 -8.91 1.41 -2.58
N VAL A 88 -9.04 1.59 -3.89
CA VAL A 88 -8.69 2.82 -4.60
C VAL A 88 -9.88 3.79 -4.56
N GLY A 89 -9.62 5.00 -4.12
CA GLY A 89 -10.56 6.12 -4.11
C GLY A 89 -9.96 7.38 -4.74
N VAL A 90 -10.74 8.44 -4.72
CA VAL A 90 -10.36 9.78 -5.19
C VAL A 90 -10.91 10.80 -4.21
N ASP A 91 -10.09 11.76 -3.78
CA ASP A 91 -10.53 12.85 -2.91
C ASP A 91 -11.23 13.99 -3.69
N ALA A 92 -11.73 15.00 -2.98
CA ALA A 92 -12.44 16.12 -3.58
C ALA A 92 -11.61 16.93 -4.59
N SER A 93 -10.28 16.82 -4.54
CA SER A 93 -9.35 17.48 -5.47
C SER A 93 -8.99 16.62 -6.69
N GLY A 94 -9.53 15.39 -6.80
CA GLY A 94 -9.22 14.47 -7.88
C GLY A 94 -7.96 13.61 -7.65
N ARG A 95 -7.31 13.78 -6.49
CA ARG A 95 -6.10 13.04 -6.11
C ARG A 95 -6.45 11.63 -5.66
N THR A 96 -5.61 10.67 -6.04
CA THR A 96 -5.84 9.26 -5.69
C THR A 96 -5.65 9.03 -4.19
N THR A 97 -6.59 8.32 -3.57
CA THR A 97 -6.51 7.86 -2.18
C THR A 97 -6.53 6.34 -2.13
N LEU A 98 -5.88 5.78 -1.11
CA LEU A 98 -5.89 4.35 -0.82
C LEU A 98 -6.36 4.15 0.62
N SER A 99 -7.30 3.24 0.83
CA SER A 99 -7.72 2.82 2.17
C SER A 99 -7.46 1.33 2.34
N PHE A 100 -6.91 0.94 3.49
CA PHE A 100 -6.52 -0.43 3.78
C PHE A 100 -7.12 -0.93 5.09
N VAL A 101 -7.48 -2.22 5.09
CA VAL A 101 -7.50 -3.04 6.29
C VAL A 101 -6.30 -3.99 6.22
N TRP A 102 -5.57 -4.15 7.31
CA TRP A 102 -4.34 -4.95 7.34
C TRP A 102 -4.19 -5.74 8.64
N GLY A 103 -3.36 -6.79 8.58
CA GLY A 103 -3.00 -7.61 9.74
C GLY A 103 -1.58 -8.16 9.65
N TRP A 104 -0.96 -8.43 10.80
CA TRP A 104 0.37 -9.04 10.87
C TRP A 104 0.31 -10.56 10.67
N LEU A 105 1.32 -11.10 10.00
CA LEU A 105 1.59 -12.53 9.82
C LEU A 105 2.80 -12.98 10.65
N SER A 106 3.82 -12.12 10.78
CA SER A 106 5.05 -12.43 11.50
C SER A 106 5.68 -11.17 12.07
N GLY A 107 6.40 -11.33 13.18
CA GLY A 107 7.16 -10.27 13.87
C GLY A 107 6.32 -9.33 14.74
N ALA A 108 5.00 -9.30 14.57
CA ALA A 108 4.06 -8.56 15.41
C ALA A 108 2.67 -9.24 15.41
N THR A 109 1.77 -8.77 16.26
CA THR A 109 0.39 -9.27 16.36
C THR A 109 -0.62 -8.14 16.18
N GLY A 110 -1.84 -8.50 15.81
CA GLY A 110 -2.93 -7.55 15.59
C GLY A 110 -3.02 -7.04 14.15
N GLY A 111 -3.77 -5.97 13.98
CA GLY A 111 -4.12 -5.38 12.70
C GLY A 111 -4.68 -3.98 12.87
N GLY A 112 -5.05 -3.35 11.77
CA GLY A 112 -5.60 -2.02 11.79
C GLY A 112 -6.04 -1.53 10.42
N GLU A 113 -6.24 -0.22 10.37
CA GLU A 113 -6.61 0.48 9.15
C GLU A 113 -5.57 1.55 8.83
N SER A 114 -5.38 1.83 7.54
CA SER A 114 -4.51 2.90 7.10
C SER A 114 -5.06 3.59 5.86
N ASN A 115 -4.69 4.85 5.69
CA ASN A 115 -5.11 5.68 4.57
C ASN A 115 -3.90 6.40 3.97
N TYR A 116 -3.72 6.29 2.66
CA TYR A 116 -2.62 6.91 1.93
C TYR A 116 -3.16 7.88 0.87
N THR A 117 -2.38 8.91 0.60
CA THR A 117 -2.68 9.92 -0.43
C THR A 117 -1.55 9.95 -1.44
N GLU A 118 -1.91 10.06 -2.72
CA GLU A 118 -0.95 10.20 -3.82
C GLU A 118 -0.06 11.43 -3.62
N LEU A 119 1.23 11.26 -3.89
CA LEU A 119 2.17 12.36 -3.97
C LEU A 119 2.07 12.98 -5.37
N THR A 120 1.63 14.22 -5.43
CA THR A 120 1.73 15.03 -6.64
C THR A 120 3.16 15.56 -6.75
N ALA A 121 3.76 15.44 -7.93
CA ALA A 121 5.05 16.06 -8.24
C ALA A 121 4.98 17.60 -8.14
#